data_AF-A0A7W5GBV7-F1
#
_entry.id   AF-A0A7W5GBV7-F1
#
_cell.length_a   1.000
_cell.length_b   1.000
_cell.length_c   1.000
_cell.angle_alpha   90.00
_cell.angle_beta   90.00
_cell.angle_gamma   90.00
#
_symmetry.space_group_name_H-M   'P 1'
#
loop_
_entity.id
_entity.type
_entity.pdbx_description
1 polymer ?
#
loop_
_entity_poly.entity_id
_entity_poly.type
_entity_poly.pdbx_seq_one_letter_code
_entity_poly.pdbx_strand_id
1 'polypeptide(L)'
;MKQKLFYVLVAVTSYFAGVLAYLSYLIIVYDQGMGSDASKLIHWTLPPYLFLILPFYTLMFRWRRPAIWLRIVLFIGLSIIAAASVFFMIGFGIWRLRDLFIPEAMLFMLLFASSSAVFIIGSLISTKKKGYLPFILASIVIIYLPNHIIAAAVEQNRPVIHQIPQDFHGTVSIYYGEEGSPPIPRIKGYEVIKIPISGIYHTSSSRPSRGIKHMLVDEHGADIQPISIPGEMSKSGDKPAISISSYEVP
;
A
#
# COMPACT_ATOMS: atom_id res chain seq x y z
N MET A 1 -5.59 9.16 38.87
CA MET A 1 -4.32 9.14 38.10
C MET A 1 -4.30 8.10 36.95
N LYS A 2 -4.72 6.84 37.19
CA LYS A 2 -4.67 5.76 36.19
C LYS A 2 -5.36 6.09 34.84
N GLN A 3 -6.49 6.79 34.85
CA GLN A 3 -7.24 7.11 33.62
C GLN A 3 -6.55 8.14 32.72
N LYS A 4 -5.86 9.15 33.30
CA LYS A 4 -5.11 10.15 32.52
C LYS A 4 -3.90 9.52 31.83
N LEU A 5 -3.16 8.68 32.56
CA LEU A 5 -2.04 7.91 31.99
C LEU A 5 -2.50 6.96 30.89
N PHE A 6 -3.64 6.28 31.08
CA PHE A 6 -4.21 5.42 30.05
C PHE A 6 -4.61 6.21 28.81
N TYR A 7 -5.20 7.40 28.97
CA TYR A 7 -5.52 8.28 27.85
C TYR A 7 -4.27 8.68 27.05
N VAL A 8 -3.20 9.08 27.74
CA VAL A 8 -1.92 9.40 27.09
C VAL A 8 -1.38 8.18 26.34
N LEU A 9 -1.43 6.99 26.95
CA LEU A 9 -1.02 5.76 26.29
C LEU A 9 -1.85 5.50 25.02
N VAL A 10 -3.18 5.63 25.09
CA VAL A 10 -4.07 5.47 23.93
C VAL A 10 -3.74 6.48 22.84
N ALA A 11 -3.51 7.75 23.19
CA ALA A 11 -3.16 8.80 22.25
C ALA A 11 -1.80 8.57 21.57
N VAL A 12 -0.80 8.10 22.31
CA VAL A 12 0.52 7.80 21.74
C VAL A 12 0.43 6.57 20.82
N THR A 13 -0.21 5.50 21.30
CA THR A 13 -0.35 4.25 20.53
C THR A 13 -1.21 4.43 19.28
N SER A 14 -2.24 5.27 19.30
CA SER A 14 -3.02 5.56 18.09
C SER A 14 -2.19 6.27 17.02
N TYR A 15 -1.32 7.21 17.38
CA TYR A 15 -0.42 7.86 16.41
C TYR A 15 0.50 6.83 15.75
N PHE A 16 1.17 6.01 16.56
CA PHE A 16 2.06 4.97 16.04
C PHE A 16 1.33 3.92 15.21
N ALA A 17 0.08 3.58 15.56
CA ALA A 17 -0.73 2.69 14.73
C ALA A 17 -0.99 3.27 13.34
N GLY A 18 -1.29 4.57 13.24
CA GLY A 18 -1.40 5.27 11.97
C GLY A 18 -0.10 5.24 11.16
N VAL A 19 1.02 5.59 11.80
CA VAL A 19 2.34 5.57 11.16
C VAL A 19 2.69 4.16 10.65
N LEU A 20 2.44 3.13 11.45
CA LEU A 20 2.65 1.74 11.04
C LEU A 20 1.74 1.36 9.87
N ALA A 21 0.46 1.72 9.89
CA ALA A 21 -0.45 1.46 8.78
C ALA A 21 0.02 2.12 7.48
N TYR A 22 0.50 3.37 7.56
CA TYR A 22 1.12 4.08 6.43
C TYR A 22 2.32 3.31 5.89
N LEU A 23 3.27 2.96 6.77
CA LEU A 23 4.52 2.29 6.38
C LEU A 23 4.25 0.90 5.80
N SER A 24 3.36 0.13 6.42
CA SER A 24 2.95 -1.18 5.94
C SER A 24 2.33 -1.05 4.55
N TYR A 25 1.41 -0.10 4.32
CA TYR A 25 0.83 0.10 3.00
C TYR A 25 1.88 0.53 1.97
N LEU A 26 2.82 1.41 2.34
CA LEU A 26 3.89 1.85 1.46
C LEU A 26 4.77 0.68 0.98
N ILE A 27 5.17 -0.19 1.92
CA ILE A 27 5.99 -1.36 1.63
C ILE A 27 5.20 -2.39 0.84
N ILE A 28 3.96 -2.68 1.23
CA ILE A 28 3.16 -3.76 0.65
C ILE A 28 2.64 -3.37 -0.73
N VAL A 29 2.16 -2.14 -0.91
CA VAL A 29 1.47 -1.73 -2.14
C VAL A 29 2.42 -1.10 -3.13
N TYR A 30 3.30 -0.22 -2.67
CA TYR A 30 4.21 0.51 -3.54
C TYR A 30 5.62 -0.10 -3.62
N ASP A 31 5.93 -1.10 -2.80
CA ASP A 31 7.28 -1.68 -2.68
C ASP A 31 8.35 -0.62 -2.36
N GLN A 32 7.94 0.41 -1.60
CA GLN A 32 8.79 1.54 -1.25
C GLN A 32 9.09 1.55 0.25
N GLY A 33 10.36 1.72 0.59
CA GLY A 33 10.79 2.07 1.94
C GLY A 33 10.91 3.59 2.08
N MET A 34 10.78 4.11 3.31
CA MET A 34 10.94 5.55 3.55
C MET A 34 12.38 6.08 3.46
N GLY A 35 13.39 5.20 3.56
CA GLY A 35 14.80 5.62 3.52
C GLY A 35 15.10 6.81 4.44
N SER A 36 15.72 7.86 3.90
CA SER A 36 16.05 9.10 4.60
C SER A 36 14.86 10.04 4.83
N ASP A 37 13.71 9.81 4.19
CA ASP A 37 12.52 10.67 4.27
C ASP A 37 11.62 10.35 5.48
N ALA A 38 11.97 9.37 6.30
CA ALA A 38 11.22 9.03 7.51
C ALA A 38 11.06 10.20 8.49
N SER A 39 12.07 11.08 8.57
CA SER A 39 12.00 12.28 9.40
C SER A 39 10.95 13.27 8.87
N LYS A 40 10.82 13.41 7.54
CA LYS A 40 9.84 14.30 6.91
C LYS A 40 8.42 13.83 7.19
N LEU A 41 8.17 12.51 7.17
CA LEU A 41 6.86 11.97 7.54
C LEU A 41 6.42 12.48 8.91
N ILE A 42 7.28 12.36 9.92
CA ILE A 42 6.95 12.81 11.29
C ILE A 42 6.69 14.32 11.31
N HIS A 43 7.52 15.12 10.63
CA HIS A 43 7.32 16.58 10.56
C HIS A 43 5.99 16.96 9.90
N TRP A 44 5.52 16.17 8.93
CA TRP A 44 4.27 16.41 8.25
C TRP A 44 3.06 15.92 9.05
N THR A 45 3.13 14.75 9.68
CA THR A 45 1.96 14.11 10.30
C THR A 45 1.79 14.46 11.78
N LEU A 46 2.87 14.75 12.49
CA LEU A 46 2.82 15.02 13.92
C LEU A 46 2.07 16.34 14.24
N PRO A 47 2.27 17.46 13.53
CA PRO A 47 1.55 18.70 13.84
C PRO A 47 0.03 18.59 13.62
N PRO A 48 -0.48 18.09 12.47
CA PRO A 48 -1.91 17.81 12.31
C PRO A 48 -2.46 16.89 13.39
N TYR A 49 -1.69 15.88 13.79
CA TYR A 49 -2.09 14.98 14.86
C TYR A 49 -2.24 15.71 16.21
N LEU A 50 -1.24 16.51 16.60
CA LEU A 50 -1.23 17.19 17.90
C LEU A 50 -2.21 18.37 17.97
N PHE A 51 -2.37 19.11 16.87
CA PHE A 51 -3.13 20.36 16.88
C PHE A 51 -4.57 20.22 16.36
N LEU A 52 -4.86 19.23 15.52
CA LEU A 52 -6.23 19.00 15.00
C LEU A 52 -6.87 17.79 15.67
N ILE A 53 -6.17 16.65 15.64
CA ILE A 53 -6.73 15.37 16.06
C ILE A 53 -6.83 15.26 17.59
N LEU A 54 -5.73 15.48 18.29
CA LEU A 54 -5.65 15.28 19.74
C LEU A 54 -6.63 16.16 20.56
N PRO A 55 -6.88 17.44 20.22
CA PRO A 55 -7.87 18.25 20.92
C PRO A 55 -9.29 17.69 20.72
N PHE A 56 -9.61 17.26 19.50
CA PHE A 56 -10.89 16.61 19.19
C PHE A 56 -11.07 15.29 19.94
N TYR A 57 -10.00 14.49 20.00
CA TYR A 57 -9.95 13.25 20.78
C TYR A 57 -10.23 13.50 22.25
N THR A 58 -9.62 14.55 22.81
CA THR A 58 -9.82 14.95 24.20
C THR A 58 -11.25 15.40 24.46
N LEU A 59 -11.82 16.19 23.54
CA LEU A 59 -13.20 16.64 23.60
C LEU A 59 -14.17 15.45 23.55
N MET A 60 -13.94 14.50 22.64
CA MET A 60 -14.76 13.30 22.48
C MET A 60 -14.64 12.32 23.65
N PHE A 61 -13.47 12.22 24.26
CA PHE A 61 -13.27 11.44 25.47
C PHE A 61 -14.06 12.03 26.65
N ARG A 62 -14.13 13.36 26.74
CA ARG A 62 -14.93 14.07 27.75
C ARG A 62 -16.43 13.93 27.49
N TRP A 63 -16.84 13.94 26.23
CA TRP A 63 -18.23 13.79 25.82
C TRP A 63 -18.63 12.31 25.81
N ARG A 64 -19.08 11.81 26.97
CA ARG A 64 -19.34 10.37 27.17
C ARG A 64 -20.58 9.80 26.45
N ARG A 65 -21.52 10.65 26.02
CA ARG A 65 -22.85 10.25 25.50
C ARG A 65 -23.13 10.31 23.99
N PRO A 66 -22.24 10.76 23.08
CA PRO A 66 -22.60 10.78 21.66
C PRO A 66 -22.75 9.34 21.16
N ALA A 67 -23.71 9.13 20.27
CA ALA A 67 -23.88 7.86 19.58
C ALA A 67 -22.56 7.46 18.90
N ILE A 68 -22.22 6.17 18.95
CA ILE A 68 -20.99 5.62 18.35
C ILE A 68 -20.90 6.01 16.86
N TRP A 69 -22.03 6.05 16.16
CA TRP A 69 -22.14 6.52 14.77
C TRP A 69 -21.67 7.95 14.56
N LEU A 70 -22.09 8.89 15.42
CA LEU A 70 -21.66 10.29 15.33
C LEU A 70 -20.14 10.40 15.52
N ARG A 71 -19.57 9.62 16.44
CA ARG A 71 -18.11 9.56 16.63
C ARG A 71 -17.41 9.09 15.36
N ILE A 72 -17.87 7.99 14.76
CA ILE A 72 -17.29 7.45 13.53
C ILE A 72 -17.30 8.51 12.41
N VAL A 73 -18.45 9.15 12.17
CA VAL A 73 -18.57 10.20 11.13
C VAL A 73 -17.63 11.37 11.40
N LEU A 74 -17.56 11.86 12.64
CA LEU A 74 -16.64 12.93 13.03
C LEU A 74 -15.18 12.53 12.83
N PHE A 75 -14.82 11.29 13.17
CA PHE A 75 -13.45 10.80 13.00
C PHE A 75 -13.05 10.63 11.53
N ILE A 76 -13.98 10.19 10.67
CA ILE A 76 -13.75 10.15 9.22
C ILE A 76 -13.52 11.57 8.69
N GLY A 77 -14.41 12.52 9.02
CA GLY A 77 -14.27 13.91 8.61
C GLY A 77 -12.96 14.54 9.11
N LEU A 78 -12.61 14.30 10.37
CA LEU A 78 -11.36 14.78 10.96
C LEU A 78 -10.11 14.17 10.31
N SER A 79 -10.17 12.90 9.91
CA SER A 79 -9.08 12.24 9.19
C SER A 79 -8.85 12.86 7.81
N ILE A 80 -9.92 13.20 7.09
CA ILE A 80 -9.84 13.92 5.81
C ILE A 80 -9.24 15.31 6.01
N ILE A 81 -9.68 16.06 7.02
CA ILE A 81 -9.16 17.40 7.34
C ILE A 81 -7.68 17.34 7.77
N ALA A 82 -7.29 16.32 8.54
CA ALA A 82 -5.90 16.15 8.94
C ALA A 82 -5.01 15.79 7.74
N ALA A 83 -5.46 14.86 6.87
CA ALA A 83 -4.76 14.54 5.63
C ALA A 83 -4.62 15.78 4.73
N ALA A 84 -5.69 16.55 4.59
CA ALA A 84 -5.71 17.81 3.87
C ALA A 84 -4.65 18.81 4.36
N SER A 85 -4.49 18.93 5.68
CA SER A 85 -3.50 19.84 6.27
C SER A 85 -2.06 19.44 5.98
N VAL A 86 -1.78 18.13 5.80
CA VAL A 86 -0.45 17.65 5.40
C VAL A 86 -0.07 18.18 4.01
N PHE A 87 -0.99 18.14 3.03
CA PHE A 87 -0.72 18.68 1.69
C PHE A 87 -0.42 20.16 1.70
N PHE A 88 -1.10 20.91 2.56
CA PHE A 88 -0.81 22.32 2.75
C PHE A 88 0.62 22.53 3.26
N MET A 89 1.06 21.71 4.23
CA MET A 89 2.44 21.75 4.75
C MET A 89 3.51 21.32 3.74
N ILE A 90 3.18 20.43 2.81
CA ILE A 90 4.09 20.00 1.73
C ILE A 90 4.25 21.10 0.65
N GLY A 91 3.36 22.11 0.64
CA GLY A 91 3.46 23.25 -0.28
C GLY A 91 2.62 23.14 -1.55
N PHE A 92 1.66 22.21 -1.60
CA PHE A 92 0.81 22.00 -2.78
C PHE A 92 -0.25 23.10 -3.05
N GLY A 93 -0.37 24.12 -2.19
CA GLY A 93 -1.23 25.29 -2.44
C GLY A 93 -2.74 25.09 -2.22
N ILE A 94 -3.54 26.03 -2.72
CA ILE A 94 -5.02 26.08 -2.57
C ILE A 94 -5.69 25.20 -3.63
N TRP A 95 -6.71 24.45 -3.20
CA TRP A 95 -7.15 23.14 -3.68
C TRP A 95 -7.83 23.02 -5.05
N ARG A 96 -7.62 21.86 -5.71
CA ARG A 96 -8.65 21.15 -6.48
C ARG A 96 -9.13 19.92 -5.71
N LEU A 97 -10.45 19.69 -5.60
CA LEU A 97 -11.03 18.51 -4.93
C LEU A 97 -10.52 17.17 -5.49
N ARG A 98 -10.04 17.16 -6.73
CA ARG A 98 -9.45 15.98 -7.37
C ARG A 98 -8.16 15.52 -6.68
N ASP A 99 -7.42 16.43 -6.05
CA ASP A 99 -6.11 16.13 -5.47
C ASP A 99 -6.22 15.28 -4.19
N LEU A 100 -7.43 15.21 -3.58
CA LEU A 100 -7.74 14.30 -2.48
C LEU A 100 -7.66 12.81 -2.86
N PHE A 101 -7.80 12.49 -4.14
CA PHE A 101 -7.82 11.12 -4.64
C PHE A 101 -6.48 10.69 -5.23
N ILE A 102 -5.42 11.47 -4.99
CA ILE A 102 -4.06 11.12 -5.37
C ILE A 102 -3.55 10.01 -4.41
N PRO A 103 -2.77 9.02 -4.89
CA PRO A 103 -2.21 7.92 -4.09
C PRO A 103 -1.60 8.35 -2.75
N GLU A 104 -0.83 9.43 -2.74
CA GLU A 104 -0.20 10.01 -1.55
C GLU A 104 -1.23 10.53 -0.55
N ALA A 105 -2.32 11.12 -1.04
CA ALA A 105 -3.39 11.63 -0.17
C ALA A 105 -4.13 10.49 0.53
N MET A 106 -4.33 9.39 -0.20
CA MET A 106 -4.93 8.18 0.36
C MET A 106 -4.06 7.56 1.45
N LEU A 107 -2.73 7.60 1.33
CA LEU A 107 -1.81 7.15 2.37
C LEU A 107 -1.94 7.97 3.67
N PHE A 108 -2.03 9.30 3.56
CA PHE A 108 -2.24 10.15 4.74
C PHE A 108 -3.63 9.97 5.35
N MET A 109 -4.67 9.80 4.53
CA MET A 109 -6.01 9.45 5.01
C MET A 109 -6.00 8.12 5.77
N LEU A 110 -5.30 7.10 5.26
CA LEU A 110 -5.13 5.81 5.91
C LEU A 110 -4.45 5.94 7.28
N LEU A 111 -3.40 6.76 7.38
CA LEU A 111 -2.69 7.04 8.63
C LEU A 111 -3.64 7.61 9.69
N PHE A 112 -4.38 8.66 9.35
CA PHE A 112 -5.26 9.34 10.30
C PHE A 112 -6.53 8.53 10.62
N ALA A 113 -7.07 7.80 9.64
CA ALA A 113 -8.21 6.90 9.85
C ALA A 113 -7.84 5.74 10.78
N SER A 114 -6.68 5.12 10.58
CA SER A 114 -6.18 4.04 11.44
C SER A 114 -5.90 4.55 12.86
N SER A 115 -5.32 5.75 12.97
CA SER A 115 -5.15 6.43 14.26
C SER A 115 -6.49 6.63 14.97
N SER A 116 -7.52 7.08 14.24
CA SER A 116 -8.87 7.28 14.76
C SER A 116 -9.51 5.99 15.23
N ALA A 117 -9.39 4.91 14.46
CA ALA A 117 -9.94 3.60 14.82
C ALA A 117 -9.37 3.08 16.14
N VAL A 118 -8.03 3.11 16.29
CA VAL A 118 -7.35 2.68 17.52
C VAL A 118 -7.74 3.56 18.71
N PHE A 119 -7.84 4.88 18.49
CA PHE A 119 -8.27 5.80 19.54
C PHE A 119 -9.72 5.55 20.00
N ILE A 120 -10.67 5.35 19.08
CA ILE A 120 -12.07 5.02 19.40
C ILE A 120 -12.10 3.80 20.32
N ILE A 121 -11.42 2.73 19.93
CA ILE A 121 -11.43 1.47 20.67
C ILE A 121 -10.75 1.63 22.03
N GLY A 122 -9.61 2.31 22.09
CA GLY A 122 -8.94 2.65 23.35
C GLY A 122 -9.82 3.49 24.27
N SER A 123 -10.54 4.47 23.74
CA SER A 123 -11.48 5.30 24.50
C SER A 123 -12.63 4.46 25.08
N LEU A 124 -13.19 3.54 24.29
CA LEU A 124 -14.27 2.65 24.73
C LEU A 124 -13.79 1.69 25.83
N ILE A 125 -12.61 1.11 25.68
CA ILE A 125 -12.00 0.23 26.70
C ILE A 125 -11.74 1.00 27.99
N SER A 126 -11.20 2.22 27.89
CA SER A 126 -10.98 3.11 29.03
C SER A 126 -12.27 3.37 29.82
N THR A 127 -13.37 3.66 29.12
CA THR A 127 -14.65 3.95 29.78
C THR A 127 -15.22 2.74 30.52
N LYS A 128 -14.97 1.52 30.05
CA LYS A 128 -15.43 0.28 30.67
C LYS A 128 -14.52 -0.22 31.82
N LYS A 129 -13.44 0.49 32.15
CA LYS A 129 -12.44 0.12 33.17
C LYS A 129 -11.86 -1.30 33.00
N LYS A 130 -11.98 -1.89 31.81
CA LYS A 130 -11.28 -3.12 31.46
C LYS A 130 -9.81 -2.73 31.27
N GLY A 131 -8.88 -3.46 31.88
CA GLY A 131 -7.45 -3.10 31.92
C GLY A 131 -6.80 -2.88 30.55
N TYR A 132 -5.48 -2.68 30.51
CA TYR A 132 -4.77 -2.36 29.27
C TYR A 132 -4.65 -3.54 28.29
N LEU A 133 -4.76 -4.77 28.78
CA LEU A 133 -4.59 -5.99 27.99
C LEU A 133 -5.57 -6.11 26.79
N PRO A 134 -6.89 -5.93 26.96
CA PRO A 134 -7.82 -5.92 25.82
C PRO A 134 -7.54 -4.79 24.81
N PHE A 135 -6.95 -3.68 25.27
CA PHE A 135 -6.58 -2.58 24.36
C PHE A 135 -5.40 -2.96 23.48
N ILE A 136 -4.35 -3.55 24.06
CA ILE A 136 -3.18 -4.02 23.29
C ILE A 136 -3.62 -5.07 22.25
N LEU A 137 -4.44 -6.03 22.67
CA LEU A 137 -4.90 -7.10 21.78
C LEU A 137 -5.75 -6.55 20.62
N ALA A 138 -6.67 -5.62 20.90
CA ALA A 138 -7.47 -4.98 19.87
C ALA A 138 -6.60 -4.17 18.89
N SER A 139 -5.63 -3.38 19.41
CA SER A 139 -4.72 -2.60 18.58
C SER A 139 -3.89 -3.47 17.63
N ILE A 140 -3.38 -4.61 18.11
CA ILE A 140 -2.64 -5.56 17.26
C ILE A 140 -3.54 -6.10 16.14
N VAL A 141 -4.77 -6.51 16.46
CA VAL A 141 -5.72 -7.05 15.47
C VAL A 141 -6.06 -6.02 14.39
N ILE A 142 -6.30 -4.76 14.79
CA ILE A 142 -6.65 -3.67 13.87
C ILE A 142 -5.49 -3.32 12.94
N ILE A 143 -4.25 -3.42 13.42
CA ILE A 143 -3.06 -3.12 12.59
C ILE A 143 -2.76 -4.32 11.69
N TYR A 144 -2.81 -5.55 12.21
CA TYR A 144 -2.36 -6.74 11.48
C TYR A 144 -3.37 -7.18 10.42
N LEU A 145 -4.66 -7.27 10.76
CA LEU A 145 -5.66 -7.90 9.89
C LEU A 145 -5.86 -7.15 8.56
N PRO A 146 -6.06 -5.82 8.52
CA PRO A 146 -6.22 -5.10 7.26
C PRO A 146 -4.93 -5.15 6.43
N ASN A 147 -3.76 -5.02 7.06
CA ASN A 147 -2.48 -5.12 6.36
C ASN A 147 -2.31 -6.50 5.71
N HIS A 148 -2.67 -7.58 6.41
CA HIS A 148 -2.63 -8.92 5.85
C HIS A 148 -3.60 -9.10 4.67
N ILE A 149 -4.83 -8.59 4.79
CA ILE A 149 -5.83 -8.66 3.71
C ILE A 149 -5.35 -7.87 2.48
N ILE A 150 -4.84 -6.65 2.69
CA ILE A 150 -4.30 -5.80 1.63
C ILE A 150 -3.08 -6.46 1.00
N ALA A 151 -2.16 -7.04 1.78
CA ALA A 151 -1.02 -7.77 1.26
C ALA A 151 -1.42 -8.92 0.36
N ALA A 152 -2.36 -9.76 0.80
CA ALA A 152 -2.87 -10.85 -0.02
C ALA A 152 -3.54 -10.35 -1.30
N ALA A 153 -4.36 -9.30 -1.21
CA ALA A 153 -5.04 -8.73 -2.37
C ALA A 153 -4.07 -8.07 -3.37
N VAL A 154 -3.05 -7.39 -2.87
CA VAL A 154 -2.01 -6.77 -3.70
C VAL A 154 -1.16 -7.85 -4.33
N GLU A 155 -0.71 -8.84 -3.56
CA GLU A 155 0.05 -9.96 -4.11
C GLU A 155 -0.74 -10.67 -5.20
N GLN A 156 -2.07 -10.84 -5.05
CA GLN A 156 -2.93 -11.42 -6.08
C GLN A 156 -3.10 -10.57 -7.35
N ASN A 157 -2.92 -9.25 -7.27
CA ASN A 157 -3.13 -8.32 -8.38
C ASN A 157 -1.83 -7.68 -8.92
N ARG A 158 -0.67 -7.99 -8.33
CA ARG A 158 0.63 -7.49 -8.80
C ARG A 158 0.89 -7.95 -10.23
N PRO A 159 1.20 -7.03 -11.16
CA PRO A 159 1.48 -7.40 -12.53
C PRO A 159 2.84 -8.10 -12.65
N VAL A 160 2.96 -8.95 -13.66
CA VAL A 160 4.26 -9.51 -14.04
C VAL A 160 4.98 -8.49 -14.92
N ILE A 161 6.25 -8.24 -14.63
CA ILE A 161 7.04 -7.23 -15.34
C ILE A 161 7.85 -7.93 -16.43
N HIS A 162 7.63 -7.53 -17.68
CA HIS A 162 8.47 -7.95 -18.81
C HIS A 162 9.49 -6.85 -19.08
N GLN A 163 10.75 -7.13 -18.77
CA GLN A 163 11.87 -6.25 -19.08
C GLN A 163 12.37 -6.57 -20.49
N ILE A 164 12.15 -5.64 -21.42
CA ILE A 164 12.48 -5.76 -22.84
C ILE A 164 13.69 -4.88 -23.13
N PRO A 165 14.78 -5.39 -23.71
CA PRO A 165 15.91 -4.57 -24.11
C PRO A 165 15.45 -3.45 -25.06
N GLN A 166 15.92 -2.22 -24.85
CA GLN A 166 15.53 -1.06 -25.67
C GLN A 166 15.77 -1.25 -27.18
N ASP A 167 16.79 -2.03 -27.54
CA ASP A 167 17.20 -2.27 -28.93
C ASP A 167 16.50 -3.50 -29.54
N PHE A 168 15.60 -4.15 -28.80
CA PHE A 168 14.87 -5.31 -29.28
C PHE A 168 13.64 -4.88 -30.09
N HIS A 169 13.59 -5.30 -31.35
CA HIS A 169 12.42 -5.19 -32.22
C HIS A 169 12.05 -6.57 -32.74
N GLY A 170 10.75 -6.90 -32.71
CA GLY A 170 10.24 -8.18 -33.21
C GLY A 170 9.33 -8.91 -32.22
N THR A 171 9.15 -10.20 -32.45
CA THR A 171 8.19 -11.00 -31.68
C THR A 171 8.82 -11.58 -30.42
N VAL A 172 8.22 -11.28 -29.27
CA VAL A 172 8.51 -11.97 -28.02
C VAL A 172 7.62 -13.20 -27.91
N SER A 173 8.17 -14.33 -27.47
CA SER A 173 7.45 -15.56 -27.18
C SER A 173 7.89 -16.17 -25.85
N ILE A 174 6.94 -16.35 -24.94
CA ILE A 174 7.18 -16.84 -23.58
C ILE A 174 6.49 -18.20 -23.42
N TYR A 175 7.27 -19.22 -23.11
CA TYR A 175 6.84 -20.59 -22.88
C TYR A 175 6.71 -20.82 -21.36
N TYR A 176 5.48 -20.94 -20.88
CA TYR A 176 5.16 -21.21 -19.48
C TYR A 176 4.86 -22.68 -19.25
N GLY A 177 5.17 -23.18 -18.04
CA GLY A 177 4.91 -24.56 -17.64
C GLY A 177 5.86 -25.59 -18.24
N GLU A 178 7.03 -25.16 -18.71
CA GLU A 178 8.01 -26.07 -19.31
C GLU A 178 8.86 -26.74 -18.22
N GLU A 179 8.79 -28.08 -18.18
CA GLU A 179 9.60 -28.89 -17.27
C GLU A 179 11.11 -28.73 -17.54
N GLY A 180 11.89 -28.51 -16.47
CA GLY A 180 13.34 -28.32 -16.55
C GLY A 180 13.77 -26.85 -16.69
N SER A 181 12.84 -25.94 -16.97
CA SER A 181 13.10 -24.50 -17.05
C SER A 181 13.04 -23.85 -15.64
N PRO A 182 13.81 -22.79 -15.35
CA PRO A 182 13.76 -22.11 -14.05
C PRO A 182 12.41 -21.39 -13.84
N PRO A 183 11.94 -21.25 -12.59
CA PRO A 183 10.76 -20.43 -12.30
C PRO A 183 11.08 -18.95 -12.50
N ILE A 184 10.05 -18.14 -12.73
CA ILE A 184 10.20 -16.69 -12.90
C ILE A 184 10.81 -16.10 -11.62
N PRO A 185 11.93 -15.37 -11.71
CA PRO A 185 12.56 -14.80 -10.53
C PRO A 185 11.70 -13.68 -9.93
N ARG A 186 11.68 -13.62 -8.60
CA ARG A 186 11.05 -12.52 -7.85
C ARG A 186 12.08 -11.46 -7.50
N ILE A 187 11.92 -10.27 -8.07
CA ILE A 187 12.78 -9.11 -7.79
C ILE A 187 11.88 -8.03 -7.19
N LYS A 188 12.20 -7.55 -5.98
CA LYS A 188 11.40 -6.50 -5.32
C LYS A 188 9.91 -6.88 -5.19
N GLY A 189 9.65 -8.17 -4.93
CA GLY A 189 8.31 -8.74 -4.82
C GLY A 189 7.48 -8.74 -6.13
N TYR A 190 8.08 -8.44 -7.28
CA TYR A 190 7.47 -8.64 -8.60
C TYR A 190 8.06 -9.87 -9.26
N GLU A 191 7.24 -10.61 -10.00
CA GLU A 191 7.73 -11.61 -10.94
C GLU A 191 8.26 -10.87 -12.17
N VAL A 192 9.56 -11.01 -12.43
CA VAL A 192 10.26 -10.26 -13.47
C VAL A 192 10.79 -11.22 -14.52
N ILE A 193 10.31 -11.06 -15.75
CA ILE A 193 10.79 -11.79 -16.92
C ILE A 193 11.74 -10.86 -17.66
N LYS A 194 13.02 -11.25 -17.74
CA LYS A 194 14.02 -10.57 -18.55
C LYS A 194 14.00 -11.17 -19.94
N ILE A 195 13.49 -10.43 -20.92
CA ILE A 195 13.38 -10.90 -22.30
C ILE A 195 14.77 -10.91 -22.92
N PRO A 196 15.26 -12.08 -23.39
CA PRO A 196 16.54 -12.16 -24.07
C PRO A 196 16.46 -11.54 -25.47
N ILE A 197 17.61 -11.23 -26.06
CA ILE A 197 17.72 -10.65 -27.42
C ILE A 197 17.10 -11.59 -28.48
N SER A 198 17.02 -12.89 -28.21
CA SER A 198 16.32 -13.84 -29.09
C SER A 198 14.80 -13.67 -29.13
N GLY A 199 14.22 -12.89 -28.19
CA GLY A 199 12.78 -12.75 -28.00
C GLY A 199 12.11 -13.97 -27.35
N ILE A 200 12.85 -15.04 -27.06
CA ILE A 200 12.28 -16.30 -26.59
C ILE A 200 12.65 -16.56 -25.13
N TYR A 201 11.65 -16.69 -24.25
CA TYR A 201 11.84 -16.98 -22.82
C TYR A 201 11.13 -18.26 -22.40
N HIS A 202 11.78 -19.05 -21.55
CA HIS A 202 11.31 -20.36 -21.09
C HIS A 202 11.22 -20.39 -19.57
N THR A 203 10.10 -20.89 -19.02
CA THR A 203 9.91 -21.00 -17.57
C THR A 203 9.01 -22.17 -17.16
N SER A 204 9.30 -22.73 -15.99
CA SER A 204 8.42 -23.72 -15.34
C SER A 204 7.22 -23.10 -14.62
N SER A 205 7.22 -21.78 -14.41
CA SER A 205 6.07 -21.08 -13.82
C SER A 205 4.86 -21.17 -14.74
N SER A 206 3.67 -21.35 -14.15
CA SER A 206 2.40 -21.23 -14.89
C SER A 206 2.21 -19.81 -15.40
N ARG A 207 1.48 -19.65 -16.52
CA ARG A 207 1.12 -18.32 -17.01
C ARG A 207 0.38 -17.53 -15.92
N PRO A 208 0.84 -16.33 -15.57
CA PRO A 208 0.16 -15.51 -14.58
C PRO A 208 -1.24 -15.15 -15.08
N SER A 209 -2.25 -15.27 -14.23
CA SER A 209 -3.62 -14.84 -14.53
C SER A 209 -3.83 -13.32 -14.40
N ARG A 210 -2.73 -12.57 -14.21
CA ARG A 210 -2.71 -11.17 -13.79
C ARG A 210 -2.26 -10.29 -14.96
N GLY A 211 -2.40 -8.97 -14.81
CA GLY A 211 -1.93 -8.02 -15.81
C GLY A 211 -0.41 -8.13 -16.05
N ILE A 212 0.02 -7.81 -17.26
CA ILE A 212 1.43 -7.75 -17.64
C ILE A 212 1.81 -6.29 -17.86
N LYS A 213 2.95 -5.89 -17.29
CA LYS A 213 3.54 -4.56 -17.48
C LYS A 213 4.82 -4.70 -18.28
N HIS A 214 4.89 -4.03 -19.42
CA HIS A 214 6.08 -4.01 -20.26
C HIS A 214 6.95 -2.80 -19.91
N MET A 215 8.24 -3.04 -19.71
CA MET A 215 9.25 -2.04 -19.34
C MET A 215 10.43 -2.17 -20.29
N LEU A 216 10.84 -1.05 -20.90
CA LEU A 216 12.12 -0.99 -21.60
C LEU A 216 13.25 -0.91 -20.60
N VAL A 217 14.33 -1.65 -20.86
CA VAL A 217 15.55 -1.63 -20.06
C VAL A 217 16.77 -1.31 -20.92
N ASP A 218 17.77 -0.68 -20.30
CA ASP A 218 19.07 -0.42 -20.92
C ASP A 218 19.97 -1.67 -20.95
N GLU A 219 21.17 -1.53 -21.51
CA GLU A 219 22.17 -2.61 -21.57
C GLU A 219 22.59 -3.15 -20.18
N HIS A 220 22.39 -2.35 -19.12
CA HIS A 220 22.71 -2.72 -17.74
C HIS A 220 21.49 -3.30 -16.99
N GLY A 221 20.32 -3.37 -17.65
CA GLY A 221 19.07 -3.84 -17.07
C GLY A 221 18.38 -2.83 -16.16
N ALA A 222 18.72 -1.54 -16.26
CA ALA A 222 18.02 -0.47 -15.57
C ALA A 222 16.74 -0.08 -16.32
N ASP A 223 15.66 0.14 -15.56
CA ASP A 223 14.36 0.51 -16.12
C ASP A 223 14.43 1.92 -16.76
N ILE A 224 14.10 2.02 -18.05
CA ILE A 224 14.07 3.29 -18.79
C ILE A 224 12.64 3.86 -18.78
N GLN A 225 11.70 3.14 -19.39
CA GLN A 225 10.34 3.64 -19.60
C GLN A 225 9.32 2.49 -19.72
N PRO A 226 8.11 2.64 -19.14
CA PRO A 226 7.01 1.73 -19.43
C PRO A 226 6.53 1.88 -20.87
N ILE A 227 6.25 0.77 -21.55
CA ILE A 227 5.65 0.74 -22.89
C ILE A 227 4.31 0.01 -22.86
N SER A 228 3.39 0.43 -23.73
CA SER A 228 2.10 -0.25 -23.91
C SER A 228 2.17 -1.05 -25.20
N ILE A 229 2.15 -2.37 -25.07
CA ILE A 229 2.13 -3.28 -26.21
C ILE A 229 0.70 -3.83 -26.32
N PRO A 230 -0.07 -3.44 -27.34
CA PRO A 230 -1.38 -4.03 -27.59
C PRO A 230 -1.25 -5.44 -28.20
N GLY A 231 -2.29 -6.26 -28.04
CA GLY A 231 -2.45 -7.47 -28.86
C GLY A 231 -1.68 -8.71 -28.40
N GLU A 232 -1.42 -8.85 -27.10
CA GLU A 232 -0.85 -10.10 -26.57
C GLU A 232 -1.76 -11.31 -26.90
N MET A 233 -1.19 -12.27 -27.61
CA MET A 233 -1.87 -13.51 -27.99
C MET A 233 -1.46 -14.65 -27.07
N SER A 234 -2.44 -15.38 -26.54
CA SER A 234 -2.23 -16.62 -25.80
C SER A 234 -2.56 -17.82 -26.68
N LYS A 235 -1.66 -18.79 -26.76
CA LYS A 235 -1.88 -20.07 -27.43
C LYS A 235 -1.50 -21.22 -26.51
N SER A 236 -2.21 -22.35 -26.63
CA SER A 236 -1.74 -23.60 -26.05
C SER A 236 -0.55 -24.09 -26.86
N GLY A 237 0.53 -24.50 -26.20
CA GLY A 237 1.66 -25.15 -26.86
C GLY A 237 1.33 -26.58 -27.28
N ASP A 238 2.29 -27.24 -27.94
CA ASP A 238 2.14 -28.60 -28.47
C ASP A 238 1.91 -29.65 -27.37
N LYS A 239 2.28 -29.33 -26.12
CA LYS A 239 1.93 -30.11 -24.92
C LYS A 239 0.81 -29.39 -24.15
N PRO A 240 -0.20 -30.10 -23.64
CA PRO A 240 -1.35 -29.51 -22.96
C PRO A 240 -1.01 -28.73 -21.67
N ALA A 241 0.18 -28.95 -21.11
CA ALA A 241 0.68 -28.24 -19.92
C ALA A 241 1.46 -26.95 -20.25
N ILE A 242 1.84 -26.74 -21.52
CA ILE A 242 2.64 -25.57 -21.93
C ILE A 242 1.69 -24.52 -22.51
N SER A 243 1.79 -23.30 -22.00
CA SER A 243 1.10 -22.15 -22.59
C SER A 243 2.10 -21.16 -23.15
N ILE A 244 1.85 -20.65 -24.35
CA ILE A 244 2.71 -19.71 -25.06
C ILE A 244 2.04 -18.34 -25.04
N SER A 245 2.77 -17.32 -24.61
CA SER A 245 2.37 -15.93 -24.81
C SER A 245 3.25 -15.27 -25.85
N SER A 246 2.65 -14.59 -26.83
CA SER A 246 3.40 -13.88 -27.85
C SER A 246 2.85 -12.47 -28.09
N TYR A 247 3.76 -11.52 -28.29
CA TYR A 247 3.45 -10.13 -28.62
C TYR A 247 4.56 -9.51 -29.45
N GLU A 248 4.24 -8.47 -30.21
CA GLU A 248 5.18 -7.77 -31.10
C GLU A 248 5.67 -6.49 -30.43
N VAL A 249 6.99 -6.35 -30.33
CA VAL A 249 7.64 -5.13 -29.86
C VAL A 249 7.91 -4.25 -31.09
N PRO A 250 7.32 -3.04 -31.14
CA PRO A 250 7.44 -2.12 -32.27
C PRO A 250 8.85 -1.56 -32.42
#